data_AF-A0A328CAP6-F1
#
_entry.id   AF-A0A328CAP6-F1
#
_cell.length_a   1.000
_cell.length_b   1.000
_cell.length_c   1.000
_cell.angle_alpha   90.00
_cell.angle_beta   90.00
_cell.angle_gamma   90.00
#
_symmetry.space_group_name_H-M   'P 1'
#
loop_
_entity.id
_entity.type
_entity.pdbx_description
1 polymer ?
#
loop_
_entity_poly.entity_id
_entity_poly.type
_entity_poly.pdbx_seq_one_letter_code
_entity_poly.pdbx_strand_id
1 'polypeptide(L)'
;MSEEPIDLVYHVAVERPREGVIGRTLAFAGRRPVIAGLTCGALVVLIAVTRAYRGVANEPMAALTLSFSVIATWTVLFVVMRNFFKAQSMRVVSVARRITWKDDELVWSEQGQERLRLRSPVAEILTTELPLKTPTRTTLPWPVWLVLRDAQDAERRLVLESKVDASQLRDTPRATPELLAQTDETLPTLMMSPLLVRARAQKAGS
;
A
#
# COMPACT_ATOMS: atom_id res chain seq x y z
N MET A 1 -34.93 8.35 -14.55
CA MET A 1 -33.86 8.63 -15.54
C MET A 1 -32.82 7.53 -15.38
N SER A 2 -32.54 6.73 -16.41
CA SER A 2 -31.47 5.73 -16.33
C SER A 2 -30.13 6.46 -16.27
N GLU A 3 -29.46 6.42 -15.12
CA GLU A 3 -28.14 7.03 -14.99
C GLU A 3 -27.12 6.28 -15.86
N GLU A 4 -26.24 7.02 -16.55
CA GLU A 4 -25.22 6.43 -17.42
C GLU A 4 -24.23 5.58 -16.61
N PRO A 5 -24.00 4.30 -16.93
CA PRO A 5 -23.13 3.44 -16.12
C PRO A 5 -21.71 4.01 -16.06
N ILE A 6 -21.15 4.09 -14.85
CA ILE A 6 -19.78 4.52 -14.64
C ILE A 6 -18.89 3.28 -14.68
N ASP A 7 -17.88 3.31 -15.53
CA ASP A 7 -16.87 2.27 -15.62
C ASP A 7 -15.47 2.88 -15.65
N LEU A 8 -14.75 2.78 -14.54
CA LEU A 8 -13.43 3.37 -14.36
C LEU A 8 -12.40 2.27 -14.26
N VAL A 9 -11.42 2.29 -15.16
CA VAL A 9 -10.25 1.40 -15.12
C VAL A 9 -9.01 2.25 -14.92
N TYR A 10 -8.22 1.92 -13.91
CA TYR A 10 -7.02 2.66 -13.57
C TYR A 10 -5.93 1.74 -13.03
N HIS A 11 -4.68 2.18 -13.13
CA HIS A 11 -3.53 1.44 -12.64
C HIS A 11 -3.00 2.08 -11.37
N VAL A 12 -2.77 1.28 -10.34
CA VAL A 12 -2.18 1.74 -9.08
C VAL A 12 -0.97 0.91 -8.71
N ALA A 13 0.04 1.58 -8.16
CA ALA A 13 1.27 0.97 -7.69
C ALA A 13 1.04 0.44 -6.26
N VAL A 14 1.03 -0.89 -6.10
CA VAL A 14 0.85 -1.55 -4.80
C VAL A 14 2.13 -2.26 -4.40
N GLU A 15 2.56 -2.06 -3.16
CA GLU A 15 3.64 -2.86 -2.58
C GLU A 15 3.14 -4.27 -2.29
N ARG A 16 3.76 -5.26 -2.91
CA ARG A 16 3.48 -6.67 -2.64
C ARG A 16 4.75 -7.41 -2.25
N PRO A 17 4.66 -8.44 -1.40
CA PRO A 17 5.79 -9.32 -1.15
C PRO A 17 6.26 -9.93 -2.47
N ARG A 18 7.57 -9.93 -2.68
CA ARG A 18 8.19 -10.50 -3.86
C ARG A 18 7.98 -12.01 -3.82
N GLU A 19 7.39 -12.54 -4.89
CA GLU A 19 7.17 -13.98 -5.05
C GLU A 19 8.46 -14.69 -5.50
N GLY A 20 8.51 -16.01 -5.33
CA GLY A 20 9.64 -16.84 -5.75
C GLY A 20 10.68 -17.12 -4.66
N VAL A 21 11.77 -17.79 -5.03
CA VAL A 21 12.81 -18.22 -4.08
C VAL A 21 13.57 -17.02 -3.51
N ILE A 22 13.94 -16.06 -4.36
CA ILE A 22 14.68 -14.85 -3.97
C ILE A 22 13.86 -13.99 -2.99
N GLY A 23 12.57 -13.78 -3.27
CA GLY A 23 11.70 -13.04 -2.35
C GLY A 23 11.56 -13.71 -0.98
N ARG A 24 11.44 -15.05 -0.97
CA ARG A 24 11.39 -15.85 0.26
C ARG A 24 12.69 -15.78 1.07
N THR A 25 13.86 -15.87 0.43
CA THR A 25 15.15 -15.79 1.13
C THR A 25 15.40 -14.40 1.71
N LEU A 26 15.10 -13.34 0.96
CA LEU A 26 15.19 -11.95 1.45
C LEU A 26 14.22 -11.70 2.61
N ALA A 27 12.97 -12.15 2.47
CA ALA A 27 11.99 -12.05 3.55
C ALA A 27 12.43 -12.82 4.81
N PHE A 28 13.02 -14.00 4.63
CA PHE A 28 13.56 -14.79 5.74
C PHE A 28 14.73 -14.07 6.43
N ALA A 29 15.70 -13.56 5.66
CA ALA A 29 16.83 -12.79 6.19
C ALA A 29 16.36 -11.54 6.96
N GLY A 30 15.34 -10.83 6.46
CA GLY A 30 14.77 -9.65 7.14
C GLY A 30 13.94 -9.98 8.39
N ARG A 31 13.31 -11.16 8.45
CA ARG A 31 12.52 -11.61 9.63
C ARG A 31 13.41 -12.21 10.72
N ARG A 32 14.42 -13.00 10.33
CA ARG A 32 15.29 -13.77 11.22
C ARG A 32 16.78 -13.50 10.89
N PRO A 33 17.25 -12.26 11.05
CA PRO A 33 18.60 -11.86 10.64
C PRO A 33 19.70 -12.64 11.37
N VAL A 34 19.50 -12.97 12.66
CA VAL A 34 20.49 -13.74 13.44
C VAL A 34 20.69 -15.14 12.86
N ILE A 35 19.61 -15.87 12.59
CA ILE A 35 19.67 -17.23 12.03
C ILE A 35 20.27 -17.20 10.62
N ALA A 36 19.88 -16.22 9.80
CA ALA A 36 20.44 -16.04 8.46
C ALA A 36 21.95 -15.73 8.49
N GLY A 37 22.39 -14.85 9.40
CA GLY A 37 23.79 -14.53 9.58
C GLY A 37 24.63 -15.70 10.10
N LEU A 38 24.12 -16.45 11.08
CA LEU A 38 24.78 -17.65 11.60
C LEU A 38 24.94 -18.73 10.52
N THR A 39 23.88 -19.02 9.77
CA THR A 39 23.90 -20.03 8.70
C THR A 39 24.84 -19.63 7.56
N CYS A 40 24.83 -18.36 7.14
CA CYS A 40 25.74 -17.86 6.12
C CYS A 40 27.19 -17.84 6.61
N GLY A 41 27.43 -17.37 7.84
CA GLY A 41 28.76 -17.37 8.46
C GLY A 41 29.35 -18.77 8.59
N ALA A 42 28.54 -19.74 9.06
CA ALA A 42 28.97 -21.14 9.15
C ALA A 42 29.30 -21.74 7.78
N LEU A 43 28.51 -21.42 6.75
CA LEU A 43 28.77 -21.87 5.38
C LEU A 43 30.09 -21.30 4.84
N VAL A 44 30.38 -20.02 5.09
CA VAL A 44 31.64 -19.37 4.70
C VAL A 44 32.83 -20.02 5.42
N VAL A 45 32.71 -20.31 6.71
CA VAL A 45 33.74 -21.02 7.48
C VAL A 45 33.97 -22.42 6.92
N LEU A 46 32.91 -23.19 6.62
CA LEU A 46 33.04 -24.52 6.01
C LEU A 46 33.80 -24.47 4.67
N ILE A 47 33.45 -23.51 3.80
CA ILE A 47 34.16 -23.30 2.53
C ILE A 47 35.62 -22.93 2.79
N ALA A 48 35.92 -22.08 3.77
CA ALA A 48 37.29 -21.72 4.12
C ALA A 48 38.10 -22.93 4.62
N VAL A 49 37.51 -23.75 5.50
CA VAL A 49 38.15 -24.97 6.04
C VAL A 49 38.47 -25.97 4.93
N THR A 50 37.56 -26.18 3.97
CA THR A 50 37.82 -27.11 2.84
C THR A 50 38.97 -26.64 1.96
N ARG A 51 39.16 -25.32 1.78
CA ARG A 51 40.23 -24.76 0.94
C ARG A 51 41.57 -24.65 1.67
N ALA A 52 41.55 -24.35 2.97
CA ALA A 52 42.74 -24.13 3.79
C ALA A 52 42.97 -25.26 4.81
N TYR A 53 42.58 -26.50 4.46
CA TYR A 53 42.58 -27.65 5.38
C TYR A 53 43.91 -27.86 6.12
N ARG A 54 45.04 -27.73 5.42
CA ARG A 54 46.38 -27.88 6.03
C ARG A 54 46.67 -26.81 7.08
N GLY A 55 46.24 -25.56 6.86
CA GLY A 55 46.40 -24.48 7.84
C GLY A 55 45.55 -24.71 9.08
N VAL A 56 44.31 -25.19 8.90
CA VAL A 56 43.41 -25.52 10.01
C VAL A 56 43.93 -26.70 10.84
N ALA A 57 44.51 -27.71 10.19
CA ALA A 57 45.09 -28.87 10.88
C ALA A 57 46.33 -28.51 11.70
N ASN A 58 47.14 -27.56 11.23
CA ASN A 58 48.38 -27.15 11.90
C ASN A 58 48.14 -26.18 13.07
N GLU A 59 47.15 -25.28 12.96
CA GLU A 59 46.84 -24.28 14.00
C GLU A 59 45.33 -24.23 14.31
N PRO A 60 44.79 -25.27 14.98
CA PRO A 60 43.35 -25.40 15.18
C PRO A 60 42.75 -24.29 16.06
N MET A 61 43.50 -23.81 17.06
CA MET A 61 43.03 -22.76 17.96
C MET A 61 42.91 -21.41 17.26
N ALA A 62 43.89 -21.04 16.43
CA ALA A 62 43.83 -19.80 15.64
C ALA A 62 42.69 -19.86 14.61
N ALA A 63 42.51 -21.01 13.95
CA ALA A 63 41.41 -21.24 13.03
C ALA A 63 40.03 -21.13 13.70
N LEU A 64 39.90 -21.61 14.95
CA LEU A 64 38.66 -21.51 15.73
C LEU A 64 38.32 -20.05 16.07
N THR A 65 39.29 -19.26 16.54
CA THR A 65 39.08 -17.85 16.87
C THR A 65 38.71 -17.01 15.64
N LEU A 66 39.36 -17.28 14.50
CA LEU A 66 39.01 -16.65 13.22
C LEU A 66 37.61 -17.05 12.77
N SER A 67 37.26 -18.33 12.88
CA SER A 67 35.92 -18.83 12.51
C SER A 67 34.82 -18.18 13.34
N PHE A 68 35.02 -18.06 14.66
CA PHE A 68 34.08 -17.39 15.55
C PHE A 68 33.91 -15.91 15.18
N SER A 69 35.03 -15.21 14.95
CA SER A 69 35.02 -13.80 14.53
C SER A 69 34.25 -13.60 13.22
N VAL A 70 34.49 -14.45 12.22
CA VAL A 70 33.77 -14.40 10.93
C VAL A 70 32.27 -14.60 11.14
N ILE A 71 31.85 -15.63 11.89
CA ILE A 71 30.43 -15.89 12.16
C ILE A 71 29.78 -14.71 12.89
N ALA A 72 30.47 -14.13 13.88
CA ALA A 72 30.00 -12.96 14.60
C ALA A 72 29.82 -11.75 13.67
N THR A 73 30.82 -11.44 12.83
CA THR A 73 30.75 -10.35 11.85
C THR A 73 29.59 -10.53 10.87
N TRP A 74 29.41 -11.73 10.32
CA TRP A 74 28.29 -12.04 9.42
C TRP A 74 26.93 -11.87 10.11
N THR A 75 26.84 -12.31 11.37
CA THR A 75 25.61 -12.17 12.16
C THR A 75 25.27 -10.70 12.41
N VAL A 76 26.25 -9.89 12.81
CA VAL A 76 26.07 -8.44 13.00
C VAL A 76 25.66 -7.76 11.69
N LEU A 77 26.33 -8.09 10.57
CA LEU A 77 26.02 -7.53 9.26
C LEU A 77 24.55 -7.79 8.87
N PHE A 78 24.07 -9.02 9.03
CA PHE A 78 22.67 -9.35 8.73
C PHE A 78 21.67 -8.64 9.64
N VAL A 79 22.01 -8.44 10.92
CA VAL A 79 21.19 -7.67 11.86
C VAL A 79 21.09 -6.21 11.43
N VAL A 80 22.20 -5.59 11.05
CA VAL A 80 22.22 -4.19 10.57
C VAL A 80 21.45 -4.06 9.24
N MET A 81 21.59 -5.02 8.33
CA MET A 81 20.92 -5.02 7.02
C MET A 81 19.45 -5.48 7.06
N ARG A 82 18.88 -5.75 8.24
CA ARG A 82 17.50 -6.26 8.38
C ARG A 82 16.48 -5.43 7.60
N ASN A 83 16.54 -4.11 7.72
CA ASN A 83 15.59 -3.21 7.06
C ASN A 83 15.78 -3.20 5.54
N PHE A 84 17.03 -3.29 5.08
CA PHE A 84 17.33 -3.44 3.66
C PHE A 84 16.72 -4.73 3.09
N PHE A 85 16.91 -5.86 3.76
CA PHE A 85 16.31 -7.13 3.31
C PHE A 85 14.79 -7.11 3.31
N LYS A 86 14.16 -6.49 4.31
CA LYS A 86 12.70 -6.27 4.32
C LYS A 86 12.25 -5.44 3.12
N ALA A 87 12.90 -4.31 2.86
CA ALA A 87 12.57 -3.45 1.72
C ALA A 87 12.74 -4.18 0.39
N GLN A 88 13.85 -4.91 0.20
CA GLN A 88 14.12 -5.69 -1.02
C GLN A 88 13.20 -6.91 -1.17
N SER A 89 12.59 -7.39 -0.08
CA SER A 89 11.57 -8.43 -0.12
C SER A 89 10.21 -7.93 -0.62
N MET A 90 10.04 -6.62 -0.76
CA MET A 90 8.86 -6.01 -1.36
C MET A 90 9.15 -5.63 -2.81
N ARG A 91 8.13 -5.71 -3.66
CA ARG A 91 8.14 -5.16 -5.02
C ARG A 91 6.95 -4.24 -5.20
N VAL A 92 7.16 -3.16 -5.93
CA VAL A 92 6.07 -2.31 -6.40
C VAL A 92 5.51 -2.95 -7.66
N VAL A 93 4.23 -3.33 -7.64
CA VAL A 93 3.53 -3.92 -8.79
C VAL A 93 2.43 -2.96 -9.22
N SER A 94 2.35 -2.68 -10.52
CA SER A 94 1.20 -1.99 -11.10
C SER A 94 0.05 -2.97 -11.22
N VAL A 95 -1.04 -2.72 -10.49
CA VAL A 95 -2.27 -3.50 -10.57
C VAL A 95 -3.36 -2.69 -11.26
N ALA A 96 -4.13 -3.32 -12.15
CA ALA A 96 -5.32 -2.73 -12.71
C ALA A 96 -6.47 -2.85 -11.71
N ARG A 97 -7.05 -1.73 -11.31
CA ARG A 97 -8.27 -1.64 -10.52
C ARG A 97 -9.41 -1.13 -11.38
N ARG A 98 -10.61 -1.58 -11.05
CA ARG A 98 -11.82 -1.19 -11.76
C ARG A 98 -12.93 -0.89 -10.78
N ILE A 99 -13.55 0.28 -10.93
CA ILE A 99 -14.77 0.67 -10.23
C ILE A 99 -15.88 0.70 -11.27
N THR A 100 -16.88 -0.14 -11.10
CA THR A 100 -18.08 -0.14 -11.93
C THR A 100 -19.25 0.23 -11.04
N TRP A 101 -19.97 1.29 -11.40
CA TRP A 101 -21.19 1.73 -10.70
C TRP A 101 -22.32 1.80 -11.72
N LYS A 102 -23.26 0.87 -11.61
CA LYS A 102 -24.40 0.75 -12.51
C LYS A 102 -25.65 0.44 -11.69
N ASP A 103 -26.73 1.14 -12.01
CA ASP A 103 -28.01 1.02 -11.31
C ASP A 103 -27.77 1.20 -9.80
N ASP A 104 -28.19 0.23 -8.99
CA ASP A 104 -28.02 0.23 -7.53
C ASP A 104 -26.79 -0.56 -7.06
N GLU A 105 -25.83 -0.90 -7.93
CA GLU A 105 -24.65 -1.66 -7.52
C GLU A 105 -23.35 -0.94 -7.86
N LEU A 106 -22.45 -0.91 -6.88
CA LEU A 106 -21.06 -0.50 -7.06
C LEU A 106 -20.14 -1.68 -6.75
N VAL A 107 -19.29 -2.01 -7.71
CA VAL A 107 -18.29 -3.08 -7.61
C VAL A 107 -16.90 -2.47 -7.75
N TRP A 108 -16.06 -2.70 -6.74
CA TRP A 108 -14.63 -2.41 -6.79
C TRP A 108 -13.85 -3.71 -6.91
N SER A 109 -13.03 -3.80 -7.96
CA SER A 109 -12.29 -5.00 -8.31
C SER A 109 -10.82 -4.71 -8.60
N GLU A 110 -9.97 -5.72 -8.40
CA GLU A 110 -8.55 -5.68 -8.68
C GLU A 110 -8.19 -6.89 -9.54
N GLN A 111 -7.64 -6.65 -10.74
CA GLN A 111 -7.27 -7.69 -11.71
C GLN A 111 -8.41 -8.69 -12.00
N GLY A 112 -9.65 -8.22 -12.01
CA GLY A 112 -10.85 -9.04 -12.26
C GLY A 112 -11.39 -9.79 -11.03
N GLN A 113 -10.74 -9.68 -9.86
CA GLN A 113 -11.26 -10.20 -8.60
C GLN A 113 -11.99 -9.11 -7.83
N GLU A 114 -13.21 -9.41 -7.36
CA GLU A 114 -14.01 -8.50 -6.54
C GLU A 114 -13.36 -8.28 -5.17
N ARG A 115 -13.14 -7.01 -4.82
CA ARG A 115 -12.65 -6.61 -3.49
C ARG A 115 -13.78 -6.17 -2.58
N LEU A 116 -14.72 -5.43 -3.14
CA LEU A 116 -15.84 -4.86 -2.43
C LEU A 116 -17.02 -4.70 -3.39
N ARG A 117 -18.21 -5.01 -2.89
CA ARG A 117 -19.47 -4.71 -3.55
C ARG A 117 -20.39 -4.02 -2.57
N LEU A 118 -20.95 -2.89 -3.00
CA LEU A 118 -21.92 -2.10 -2.27
C LEU A 118 -23.27 -2.17 -3.01
N ARG A 119 -24.33 -2.50 -2.28
CA ARG A 119 -25.71 -2.48 -2.76
C ARG A 119 -26.39 -1.19 -2.33
N SER A 120 -27.10 -0.58 -3.27
CA SER A 120 -27.71 0.75 -3.18
C SER A 120 -26.77 1.76 -2.49
N PRO A 121 -25.56 1.99 -3.05
CA PRO A 121 -24.54 2.79 -2.38
C PRO A 121 -25.04 4.21 -2.11
N VAL A 122 -24.91 4.67 -0.87
CA VAL A 122 -25.17 6.05 -0.47
C VAL A 122 -23.86 6.81 -0.50
N ALA A 123 -23.79 7.83 -1.35
CA ALA A 123 -22.60 8.64 -1.52
C ALA A 123 -22.62 9.90 -0.65
N GLU A 124 -21.53 10.13 0.06
CA GLU A 124 -21.28 11.33 0.83
C GLU A 124 -19.95 11.95 0.40
N ILE A 125 -19.97 13.26 0.11
CA ILE A 125 -18.76 14.01 -0.21
C ILE A 125 -18.34 14.74 1.06
N LEU A 126 -17.07 14.62 1.41
CA LEU A 126 -16.47 15.23 2.59
C LEU A 126 -15.21 16.01 2.23
N THR A 127 -14.89 17.03 3.01
CA THR A 127 -13.68 17.85 2.87
C THR A 127 -13.04 18.16 4.22
N THR A 128 -11.80 18.60 4.22
CA THR A 128 -11.18 19.26 5.37
C THR A 128 -11.56 20.74 5.42
N GLU A 129 -11.14 21.42 6.50
CA GLU A 129 -11.34 22.87 6.64
C GLU A 129 -10.78 23.63 5.44
N LEU A 130 -11.66 24.40 4.80
CA LEU A 130 -11.34 25.15 3.58
C LEU A 130 -10.53 26.41 3.89
N PRO A 131 -9.70 26.89 2.94
CA PRO A 131 -8.98 28.13 3.12
C PRO A 131 -9.95 29.32 3.17
N LEU A 132 -9.57 30.36 3.93
CA LEU A 132 -10.29 31.64 3.98
C LEU A 132 -10.57 32.18 2.57
N LYS A 133 -11.81 32.65 2.35
CA LYS A 133 -12.30 33.12 1.05
C LYS A 133 -11.50 34.33 0.59
N THR A 134 -10.53 34.09 -0.28
CA THR A 134 -9.73 35.11 -0.96
C THR A 134 -9.75 34.82 -2.46
N PRO A 135 -9.80 35.84 -3.33
CA PRO A 135 -9.94 35.66 -4.78
C PRO A 135 -8.81 34.84 -5.42
N THR A 136 -7.65 34.77 -4.77
CA THR A 136 -6.49 33.97 -5.19
C THR A 136 -6.52 32.51 -4.71
N ARG A 137 -7.43 32.14 -3.79
CA ARG A 137 -7.48 30.80 -3.16
C ARG A 137 -8.68 29.96 -3.56
N THR A 138 -9.54 30.44 -4.46
CA THR A 138 -10.77 29.75 -4.87
C THR A 138 -10.53 28.60 -5.84
N THR A 139 -9.46 28.66 -6.63
CA THR A 139 -9.06 27.64 -7.62
C THR A 139 -7.92 26.76 -7.12
N LEU A 140 -7.64 26.77 -5.81
CA LEU A 140 -6.62 25.90 -5.24
C LEU A 140 -7.15 24.46 -5.22
N PRO A 141 -6.36 23.48 -5.70
CA PRO A 141 -6.72 22.07 -5.56
C PRO A 141 -6.72 21.71 -4.07
N TRP A 142 -7.87 21.30 -3.58
CA TRP A 142 -8.13 20.96 -2.19
C TRP A 142 -8.56 19.51 -2.06
N PRO A 143 -8.12 18.79 -1.01
CA PRO A 143 -8.46 17.39 -0.86
C PRO A 143 -9.97 17.20 -0.61
N VAL A 144 -10.53 16.18 -1.23
CA VAL A 144 -11.93 15.76 -1.13
C VAL A 144 -11.97 14.25 -0.94
N TRP A 145 -12.90 13.79 -0.10
CA TRP A 145 -13.18 12.39 0.12
C TRP A 145 -14.58 12.08 -0.38
N LEU A 146 -14.69 11.04 -1.20
CA LEU A 146 -15.96 10.41 -1.55
C LEU A 146 -16.11 9.14 -0.71
N VAL A 147 -17.11 9.14 0.15
CA VAL A 147 -17.46 8.00 1.00
C VAL A 147 -18.69 7.34 0.41
N LEU A 148 -18.56 6.10 0.00
CA LEU A 148 -19.65 5.28 -0.52
C LEU A 148 -19.96 4.23 0.53
N ARG A 149 -21.18 4.22 1.08
CA ARG A 149 -21.62 3.25 2.09
C ARG A 149 -22.69 2.34 1.52
N ASP A 150 -22.66 1.06 1.89
CA ASP A 150 -23.77 0.16 1.60
C ASP A 150 -25.00 0.57 2.41
N ALA A 151 -26.17 0.64 1.78
CA ALA A 151 -27.41 1.01 2.49
C ALA A 151 -27.84 -0.05 3.51
N GLN A 152 -27.44 -1.30 3.32
CA GLN A 152 -27.81 -2.45 4.16
C GLN A 152 -26.77 -2.74 5.24
N ASP A 153 -25.53 -2.28 5.07
CA ASP A 153 -24.41 -2.57 5.98
C ASP A 153 -23.45 -1.38 6.06
N ALA A 154 -23.61 -0.54 7.08
CA ALA A 154 -22.81 0.68 7.25
C ALA A 154 -21.30 0.42 7.47
N GLU A 155 -20.90 -0.81 7.82
CA GLU A 155 -19.49 -1.19 7.92
C GLU A 155 -18.85 -1.41 6.54
N ARG A 156 -19.64 -1.77 5.53
CA ARG A 156 -19.19 -1.85 4.15
C ARG A 156 -19.15 -0.46 3.54
N ARG A 157 -17.94 0.05 3.37
CA ARG A 157 -17.69 1.35 2.76
C ARG A 157 -16.50 1.32 1.83
N LEU A 158 -16.49 2.27 0.91
CA LEU A 158 -15.35 2.62 0.08
C LEU A 158 -15.05 4.11 0.29
N VAL A 159 -13.84 4.44 0.72
CA VAL A 159 -13.39 5.80 0.96
C VAL A 159 -12.33 6.17 -0.07
N LEU A 160 -12.70 7.05 -1.00
CA LEU A 160 -11.83 7.48 -2.07
C LEU A 160 -11.40 8.93 -1.87
N GLU A 161 -10.11 9.21 -1.93
CA GLU A 161 -9.54 10.56 -1.86
C GLU A 161 -9.23 11.09 -3.27
N SER A 162 -9.41 12.38 -3.50
CA SER A 162 -8.91 13.10 -4.67
C SER A 162 -8.67 14.57 -4.31
N LYS A 163 -8.32 15.39 -5.30
CA LYS A 163 -8.27 16.85 -5.19
C LYS A 163 -9.25 17.49 -6.17
N VAL A 164 -9.99 18.49 -5.74
CA VAL A 164 -10.86 19.33 -6.60
C VAL A 164 -10.71 20.79 -6.18
N ASP A 165 -11.22 21.71 -7.00
CA ASP A 165 -11.16 23.12 -6.64
C ASP A 165 -11.91 23.40 -5.33
N ALA A 166 -11.27 24.13 -4.41
CA ALA A 166 -11.85 24.53 -3.12
C ALA A 166 -13.22 25.22 -3.27
N SER A 167 -13.46 25.91 -4.39
CA SER A 167 -14.74 26.55 -4.71
C SER A 167 -15.93 25.56 -4.78
N GLN A 168 -15.68 24.31 -5.16
CA GLN A 168 -16.72 23.28 -5.31
C GLN A 168 -17.10 22.59 -3.99
N LEU A 169 -16.38 22.88 -2.90
CA LEU A 169 -16.48 22.14 -1.63
C LEU A 169 -17.13 22.96 -0.50
N ARG A 170 -17.59 24.19 -0.76
CA ARG A 170 -18.02 25.12 0.30
C ARG A 170 -19.12 24.58 1.21
N ASP A 171 -20.08 23.88 0.64
CA ASP A 171 -21.24 23.34 1.38
C ASP A 171 -21.07 21.84 1.68
N THR A 172 -19.83 21.37 1.62
CA THR A 172 -19.49 19.97 1.84
C THR A 172 -19.23 19.75 3.34
N PRO A 173 -19.80 18.70 3.95
CA PRO A 173 -19.54 18.37 5.34
C PRO A 173 -18.05 18.11 5.62
N ARG A 174 -17.66 18.34 6.88
CA ARG A 174 -16.26 18.14 7.31
C ARG A 174 -16.01 16.66 7.57
N ALA A 175 -14.91 16.13 7.03
CA ALA A 175 -14.45 14.78 7.35
C ALA A 175 -13.92 14.71 8.79
N THR A 176 -14.21 13.62 9.50
CA THR A 176 -13.61 13.37 10.82
C THR A 176 -12.20 12.78 10.66
N PRO A 177 -11.26 13.05 11.58
CA PRO A 177 -9.90 12.52 11.51
C PRO A 177 -9.84 10.98 11.40
N GLU A 178 -10.78 10.29 12.04
CA GLU A 178 -10.88 8.84 12.02
C GLU A 178 -11.21 8.32 10.60
N LEU A 179 -12.06 9.04 9.86
CA LEU A 179 -12.42 8.69 8.50
C LEU A 179 -11.27 8.97 7.52
N LEU A 180 -10.53 10.06 7.73
CA LEU A 180 -9.35 10.39 6.93
C LEU A 180 -8.28 9.30 7.02
N ALA A 181 -8.07 8.75 8.21
CA ALA A 181 -7.13 7.64 8.45
C ALA A 181 -7.53 6.32 7.76
N GLN A 182 -8.77 6.21 7.28
CA GLN A 182 -9.34 5.02 6.65
C GLN A 182 -9.52 5.19 5.14
N THR A 183 -8.70 6.03 4.51
CA THR A 183 -8.71 6.21 3.05
C THR A 183 -8.29 4.90 2.37
N ASP A 184 -9.17 4.33 1.54
CA ASP A 184 -8.91 3.09 0.82
C ASP A 184 -8.03 3.33 -0.42
N GLU A 185 -8.25 4.45 -1.10
CA GLU A 185 -7.56 4.76 -2.35
C GLU A 185 -7.53 6.27 -2.64
N THR A 186 -6.41 6.76 -3.19
CA THR A 186 -6.32 8.11 -3.76
C THR A 186 -6.40 8.03 -5.29
N LEU A 187 -7.38 8.72 -5.90
CA LEU A 187 -7.58 8.79 -7.35
C LEU A 187 -7.22 10.18 -7.90
N PRO A 188 -6.72 10.26 -9.15
CA PRO A 188 -6.62 11.53 -9.85
C PRO A 188 -7.98 12.19 -10.05
N THR A 189 -8.02 13.53 -10.07
CA THR A 189 -9.24 14.33 -10.21
C THR A 189 -10.13 13.91 -11.37
N LEU A 190 -9.53 13.66 -12.54
CA LEU A 190 -10.26 13.28 -13.75
C LEU A 190 -10.94 11.91 -13.61
N MET A 191 -10.34 10.98 -12.88
CA MET A 191 -10.91 9.66 -12.61
C MET A 191 -12.02 9.73 -11.57
N MET A 192 -11.85 10.58 -10.55
CA MET A 192 -12.84 10.77 -9.50
C MET A 192 -14.07 11.58 -9.97
N SER A 193 -13.89 12.46 -10.96
CA SER A 193 -14.92 13.39 -11.44
C SER A 193 -16.30 12.76 -11.71
N PRO A 194 -16.44 11.68 -12.51
CA PRO A 194 -17.75 11.08 -12.78
C PRO A 194 -18.43 10.55 -11.51
N LEU A 195 -17.65 10.00 -10.56
CA LEU A 195 -18.19 9.52 -9.27
C LEU A 195 -18.71 10.69 -8.42
N LEU A 196 -17.98 11.81 -8.39
CA LEU A 196 -18.42 13.01 -7.68
C LEU A 196 -19.66 13.65 -8.29
N VAL A 197 -19.77 13.64 -9.63
CA VAL A 197 -20.98 14.12 -10.33
C VAL A 197 -22.19 13.28 -9.94
N ARG A 198 -22.07 11.94 -9.98
CA ARG A 198 -23.15 11.05 -9.54
C ARG A 198 -23.50 11.24 -8.07
N ALA A 199 -22.51 11.34 -7.18
CA ALA A 199 -22.73 11.57 -5.75
C ALA A 199 -23.49 12.89 -5.49
N ARG A 200 -23.16 13.95 -6.23
CA ARG A 200 -23.89 15.23 -6.17
C ARG A 200 -25.33 15.09 -6.67
N ALA A 201 -25.55 14.33 -7.74
CA ALA A 201 -26.89 14.07 -8.28
C ALA A 201 -27.76 13.28 -7.28
N GLN A 202 -27.20 12.26 -6.64
CA GLN A 202 -27.89 11.48 -5.61
C GLN A 202 -28.33 12.37 -4.43
N LYS A 203 -27.45 13.26 -3.96
CA LYS A 203 -27.76 14.23 -2.88
C LYS A 203 -28.82 15.27 -3.28
N ALA A 204 -28.92 15.62 -4.57
CA ALA A 204 -29.92 16.56 -5.05
C ALA A 204 -31.30 15.92 -5.27
N GLY A 205 -31.35 14.59 -5.46
CA GLY A 205 -32.57 13.82 -5.64
C GLY A 205 -33.18 13.24 -4.37
N SER A 206 -32.45 13.27 -3.25
CA SER A 206 -32.88 12.88 -1.90
C SER A 206 -33.51 14.04 -1.13
#